data_AF-A0A414KJ55-F1
#
_entry.id   AF-A0A414KJ55-F1
#
_cell.length_a   1.000
_cell.length_b   1.000
_cell.length_c   1.000
_cell.angle_alpha   90.00
_cell.angle_beta   90.00
_cell.angle_gamma   90.00
#
_symmetry.space_group_name_H-M   'P 1'
#
loop_
_entity.id
_entity.type
_entity.pdbx_description
1 polymer ?
#
loop_
_entity_poly.entity_id
_entity_poly.type
_entity_poly.pdbx_seq_one_letter_code
_entity_poly.pdbx_strand_id
1 'polypeptide(L)'
;MLVLWNGTPPMTRPEIEKVINTKKNLASTTILSLLTRLESKNFVEVTKQGKLNLYTPLVSQSDYQAHESQSVLEKLYGNSLKKFVTSLYQGKKISSEEIHELSDFLKELEDREE
;
A
#
# COMPACT_ATOMS: atom_id res chain seq x y z
N MET A 1 5.22 -1.10 5.66
CA MET A 1 4.47 0.11 5.26
C MET A 1 3.06 0.14 5.81
N LEU A 2 2.14 -0.76 5.45
CA LEU A 2 0.74 -0.71 5.94
C LEU A 2 0.59 -0.53 7.47
N VAL A 3 1.41 -1.22 8.27
CA VAL A 3 1.40 -1.05 9.74
C VAL A 3 1.82 0.36 10.17
N LEU A 4 2.78 0.96 9.47
CA LEU A 4 3.23 2.33 9.74
C LEU A 4 2.19 3.37 9.27
N TRP A 5 1.58 3.17 8.10
CA TRP A 5 0.57 4.08 7.56
C TRP A 5 -0.76 4.04 8.34
N ASN A 6 -1.19 2.84 8.76
CA ASN A 6 -2.44 2.67 9.51
C ASN A 6 -2.26 2.84 11.03
N GLY A 7 -1.02 2.94 11.50
CA GLY A 7 -0.69 3.16 12.90
C GLY A 7 -0.55 4.65 13.23
N THR A 8 0.11 4.93 14.35
CA THR A 8 0.46 6.29 14.76
C THR A 8 1.99 6.42 14.83
N PRO A 9 2.67 6.76 13.74
CA PRO A 9 4.11 7.02 13.76
C PRO A 9 4.49 8.21 14.65
N PRO A 10 5.73 8.23 15.18
CA PRO A 10 6.77 7.20 15.04
C PRO A 10 6.46 5.93 15.84
N MET A 11 6.78 4.75 15.28
CA MET A 11 6.54 3.46 15.94
C MET A 11 7.84 2.71 16.19
N THR A 12 7.92 1.95 17.27
CA THR A 12 9.05 1.05 17.57
C THR A 12 8.91 -0.30 16.87
N ARG A 13 10.03 -1.02 16.72
CA ARG A 13 10.01 -2.39 16.17
C ARG A 13 9.05 -3.33 16.93
N PRO A 14 9.05 -3.41 18.28
CA PRO A 14 8.09 -4.26 19.00
C PRO A 14 6.62 -3.94 18.73
N GLU A 15 6.27 -2.66 18.57
CA GLU A 15 4.89 -2.26 18.22
C GLU A 15 4.52 -2.75 16.82
N ILE A 16 5.42 -2.60 15.86
CA ILE A 16 5.24 -3.10 14.50
C ILE A 16 5.11 -4.63 14.49
N GLU A 17 5.97 -5.33 15.23
CA GLU A 17 5.95 -6.79 15.36
C GLU A 17 4.63 -7.28 15.95
N LYS A 18 4.12 -6.62 17.00
CA LYS A 18 2.84 -6.96 17.62
C LYS A 18 1.70 -6.90 16.62
N VAL A 19 1.65 -5.86 15.78
CA VAL A 19 0.59 -5.72 14.75
C VAL A 19 0.76 -6.76 13.65
N ILE A 20 1.97 -6.97 13.12
CA ILE A 20 2.22 -7.95 12.04
C ILE A 20 1.84 -9.37 12.50
N ASN A 21 2.27 -9.75 13.70
CA ASN A 21 2.09 -11.09 14.23
C ASN A 21 0.65 -11.41 14.67
N THR A 22 -0.27 -10.45 14.60
CA THR A 22 -1.72 -10.76 14.70
C THR A 22 -2.22 -11.61 13.53
N LYS A 23 -1.56 -11.52 12.36
CA LYS A 23 -1.98 -12.21 11.13
C LYS A 23 -0.86 -13.06 10.51
N LYS A 24 0.40 -12.67 10.68
CA LYS A 24 1.54 -13.31 10.03
C LYS A 24 2.59 -13.60 11.08
N ASN A 25 2.78 -14.84 11.49
CA ASN A 25 3.74 -15.23 12.54
C ASN A 25 5.19 -15.13 12.02
N LEU A 26 5.73 -13.91 11.92
CA LEU A 26 7.07 -13.64 11.39
C LEU A 26 8.10 -13.52 12.52
N ALA A 27 9.31 -14.04 12.25
CA ALA A 27 10.45 -13.85 13.13
C ALA A 27 10.88 -12.37 13.18
N SER A 28 11.33 -11.90 14.34
CA SER A 28 11.79 -10.52 14.55
C SER A 28 12.94 -10.12 13.60
N THR A 29 13.83 -11.05 13.26
CA THR A 29 14.93 -10.83 12.30
C THR A 29 14.44 -10.54 10.88
N THR A 30 13.33 -11.17 10.47
CA THR A 30 12.68 -10.91 9.19
C THR A 30 12.08 -9.51 9.16
N ILE A 31 11.39 -9.11 10.23
CA ILE A 31 10.79 -7.78 10.35
C ILE A 31 11.89 -6.71 10.37
N LEU A 32 12.98 -6.93 11.09
CA LEU A 32 14.15 -6.05 11.08
C LEU A 32 14.75 -5.91 9.68
N SER A 33 14.91 -7.02 8.94
CA SER A 33 15.44 -7.00 7.57
C SER A 33 14.53 -6.23 6.61
N LEU A 34 13.21 -6.34 6.78
CA LEU A 34 12.23 -5.56 6.01
C LEU A 34 12.32 -4.06 6.34
N LEU A 35 12.42 -3.70 7.62
CA LEU A 35 12.57 -2.30 8.06
C LEU A 35 13.87 -1.68 7.55
N THR A 36 14.98 -2.42 7.63
CA THR A 36 16.30 -1.99 7.11
C THR A 36 16.24 -1.75 5.59
N ARG A 37 15.49 -2.58 4.85
CA ARG A 37 15.28 -2.40 3.41
C ARG A 37 14.39 -1.20 3.08
N LEU A 38 13.44 -0.87 3.94
CA LEU A 38 12.59 0.31 3.76
C LEU A 38 13.38 1.59 4.05
N GLU A 39 14.21 1.57 5.08
CA GLU A 39 15.16 2.64 5.40
C GLU A 39 16.16 2.85 4.26
N SER A 40 16.79 1.79 3.74
CA SER A 40 17.76 1.92 2.63
C SER A 40 17.16 2.46 1.33
N LYS A 41 15.84 2.37 1.18
CA LYS A 41 15.09 2.93 0.06
C LYS A 41 14.46 4.30 0.35
N ASN A 42 14.77 4.91 1.49
CA ASN A 42 14.19 6.18 1.96
C ASN A 42 12.66 6.17 2.05
N PHE A 43 12.03 5.00 2.25
CA PHE A 43 10.59 4.94 2.52
C PHE A 43 10.27 5.17 4.00
N VAL A 44 11.24 4.95 4.87
CA VAL A 44 11.11 5.05 6.32
C VAL A 44 12.36 5.71 6.88
N GLU A 45 12.19 6.69 7.75
CA GLU A 45 13.25 7.27 8.56
C GLU A 45 13.38 6.49 9.88
N VAL A 46 14.61 6.31 10.35
CA VAL A 46 14.90 5.69 11.64
C VAL A 46 15.55 6.69 12.58
N THR A 47 14.86 7.01 13.67
CA THR A 47 15.38 7.88 14.73
C THR A 47 15.69 7.06 15.98
N LYS A 48 16.89 7.23 16.53
CA LYS A 48 17.28 6.56 17.77
C LYS A 48 16.74 7.31 18.98
N GLN A 49 15.96 6.64 19.81
CA GLN A 49 15.49 7.14 21.10
C GLN A 49 15.99 6.20 22.20
N GLY A 50 17.12 6.57 22.82
CA GLY A 50 17.81 5.72 23.79
C GLY A 50 18.27 4.40 23.17
N LYS A 51 17.75 3.28 23.65
CA LYS A 51 18.04 1.93 23.13
C LYS A 51 17.04 1.47 22.05
N LEU A 52 16.05 2.28 21.73
CA LEU A 52 14.98 1.94 20.78
C LEU A 52 15.16 2.69 19.47
N ASN A 53 14.80 2.03 18.37
CA ASN A 53 14.66 2.64 17.06
C ASN A 53 13.19 2.95 16.83
N LEU A 54 12.92 4.19 16.43
CA LEU A 54 11.63 4.71 16.01
C LEU A 54 11.59 4.81 14.48
N TYR A 55 10.53 4.30 13.88
CA TYR A 55 10.34 4.23 12.44
C TYR A 55 9.21 5.17 12.04
N THR A 56 9.50 6.10 11.13
CA THR A 56 8.55 7.09 10.59
C THR A 56 8.44 6.92 9.07
N PRO A 57 7.24 6.75 8.50
CA PRO A 57 7.10 6.69 7.05
C PRO A 57 7.43 8.06 6.43
N LEU A 58 8.28 8.08 5.41
CA LEU A 58 8.66 9.29 4.66
C LEU A 58 7.79 9.53 3.42
N VAL A 59 7.05 8.51 3.00
CA VAL A 59 6.16 8.57 1.84
C VAL A 59 4.74 8.28 2.30
N SER A 60 3.79 9.07 1.82
CA SER A 60 2.37 8.85 2.10
C SER A 60 1.85 7.60 1.40
N GLN A 61 0.79 7.00 1.92
CA GLN A 61 0.17 5.85 1.28
C GLN A 61 -0.41 6.22 -0.09
N SER A 62 -1.02 7.41 -0.22
CA SER A 62 -1.61 7.89 -1.46
C SER A 62 -0.58 8.09 -2.56
N ASP A 63 0.56 8.72 -2.25
CA ASP A 63 1.61 8.97 -3.25
C ASP A 63 2.25 7.66 -3.70
N TYR A 64 2.50 6.75 -2.76
CA TYR A 64 3.00 5.41 -3.09
C TYR A 64 2.02 4.66 -3.98
N GLN A 65 0.73 4.70 -3.65
CA GLN A 65 -0.32 4.04 -4.44
C GLN A 65 -0.45 4.65 -5.83
N ALA A 66 -0.42 5.98 -5.98
CA ALA A 66 -0.51 6.64 -7.27
C ALA A 66 0.65 6.23 -8.19
N HIS A 67 1.88 6.28 -7.68
CA HIS A 67 3.07 5.90 -8.44
C HIS A 67 3.09 4.41 -8.81
N GLU A 68 2.80 3.52 -7.85
CA GLU A 68 2.83 2.08 -8.10
C GLU A 68 1.65 1.62 -8.97
N SER A 69 0.47 2.23 -8.85
CA SER A 69 -0.71 1.82 -9.63
C SER A 69 -0.49 2.02 -11.13
N GLN A 70 0.17 3.12 -11.53
CA GLN A 70 0.56 3.33 -12.92
C GLN A 70 1.55 2.27 -13.40
N SER A 71 2.60 2.01 -12.62
CA SER A 71 3.60 0.98 -12.93
C SER A 71 2.99 -0.43 -13.02
N VAL A 72 2.03 -0.76 -12.15
CA VAL A 72 1.29 -2.03 -12.18
C VAL A 72 0.44 -2.14 -13.44
N LEU A 73 -0.32 -1.09 -13.77
CA LEU A 73 -1.19 -1.07 -14.95
C LEU A 73 -0.36 -1.20 -16.24
N GLU A 74 0.79 -0.53 -16.31
CA GLU A 74 1.71 -0.59 -17.43
C GLU A 74 2.34 -1.98 -17.57
N LYS A 75 3.05 -2.46 -16.54
CA LYS A 75 3.88 -3.66 -16.61
C LYS A 75 3.09 -4.96 -16.71
N LEU A 76 1.95 -5.04 -16.03
CA LEU A 76 1.16 -6.28 -15.95
C LEU A 76 -0.03 -6.30 -16.90
N TYR A 77 -0.59 -5.13 -17.24
CA TYR A 77 -1.83 -5.03 -18.00
C TYR A 77 -1.72 -4.19 -19.28
N GLY A 78 -0.52 -3.68 -19.61
CA GLY A 78 -0.27 -2.92 -20.83
C GLY A 78 -1.11 -1.65 -20.92
N ASN A 79 -1.23 -0.92 -19.82
CA ASN A 79 -2.05 0.30 -19.69
C ASN A 79 -3.55 0.11 -19.98
N SER A 80 -4.06 -1.12 -19.95
CA SER A 80 -5.47 -1.40 -20.22
C SER A 80 -6.26 -1.59 -18.93
N LEU A 81 -7.02 -0.56 -18.54
CA LEU A 81 -7.95 -0.63 -17.41
C LEU A 81 -8.98 -1.74 -17.60
N LYS A 82 -9.48 -1.93 -18.83
CA LYS A 82 -10.40 -3.03 -19.18
C LYS A 82 -9.80 -4.40 -18.84
N LYS A 83 -8.52 -4.65 -19.18
CA LYS A 83 -7.86 -5.93 -18.87
C LYS A 83 -7.69 -6.10 -17.36
N PHE A 84 -7.33 -5.04 -16.65
CA PHE A 84 -7.21 -5.06 -15.19
C PHE A 84 -8.55 -5.46 -14.53
N VAL A 85 -9.64 -4.75 -14.86
CA VAL A 85 -10.99 -5.04 -14.32
C VAL A 85 -11.45 -6.45 -14.70
N THR A 86 -11.24 -6.88 -15.95
CA THR A 86 -11.59 -8.24 -16.39
C THR A 86 -10.81 -9.31 -15.59
N SER A 87 -9.55 -9.05 -15.24
CA SER A 87 -8.73 -9.96 -14.43
C SER A 87 -9.18 -10.04 -12.97
N LEU A 88 -9.72 -8.96 -12.41
CA LEU A 88 -10.34 -8.97 -11.08
C LEU A 88 -11.68 -9.70 -11.10
N TYR A 89 -12.40 -9.57 -12.22
CA TYR A 89 -13.74 -10.13 -12.38
C TYR A 89 -13.77 -11.66 -12.45
N GLN A 90 -12.72 -12.36 -12.90
CA GLN A 90 -12.50 -13.83 -12.97
C GLN A 90 -13.51 -14.78 -12.25
N GLY A 91 -14.80 -14.71 -12.57
CA GLY A 91 -15.87 -15.40 -11.84
C GLY A 91 -16.09 -14.98 -10.37
N LYS A 92 -15.48 -13.90 -9.87
CA LYS A 92 -15.73 -13.39 -8.52
C LYS A 92 -16.84 -12.34 -8.52
N LYS A 93 -17.63 -12.33 -7.44
CA LYS A 93 -18.70 -11.36 -7.21
C LYS A 93 -18.10 -9.98 -6.94
N ILE A 94 -17.91 -9.19 -8.00
CA ILE A 94 -18.01 -7.73 -7.87
C ILE A 94 -19.49 -7.44 -7.72
N SER A 95 -19.87 -6.69 -6.69
CA SER A 95 -21.27 -6.38 -6.46
C SER A 95 -21.79 -5.46 -7.58
N SER A 96 -23.09 -5.52 -7.89
CA SER A 96 -23.67 -4.64 -8.89
C SER A 96 -23.52 -3.16 -8.50
N GLU A 97 -23.49 -2.88 -7.20
CA GLU A 97 -23.25 -1.56 -6.63
C GLU A 97 -21.83 -1.06 -6.93
N GLU A 98 -20.79 -1.90 -6.73
CA GLU A 98 -19.40 -1.54 -7.05
C GLU A 98 -19.21 -1.26 -8.56
N ILE A 99 -19.92 -1.99 -9.42
CA ILE A 99 -19.91 -1.74 -10.87
C ILE A 99 -20.58 -0.40 -11.19
N HIS A 100 -21.70 -0.09 -10.52
CA HIS A 100 -22.42 1.15 -10.76
C HIS A 100 -21.62 2.37 -10.28
N GLU A 101 -21.03 2.30 -9.08
CA GLU A 101 -20.14 3.34 -8.56
C GLU A 101 -18.95 3.59 -9.50
N LEU A 102 -18.35 2.51 -10.03
CA LEU A 102 -17.26 2.64 -11.00
C LEU A 102 -17.73 3.27 -12.32
N SER A 103 -18.91 2.89 -12.81
CA SER A 103 -19.50 3.44 -14.04
C SER A 103 -19.79 4.93 -13.90
N ASP A 104 -20.34 5.36 -12.76
CA ASP A 104 -20.64 6.77 -12.51
C ASP A 104 -19.35 7.59 -12.33
N PHE A 105 -18.35 7.04 -11.63
CA PHE A 105 -17.03 7.66 -11.52
C PHE A 105 -16.35 7.85 -12.89
N LEU A 106 -16.46 6.87 -13.79
CA LEU A 106 -15.88 6.99 -15.14
C LEU A 106 -16.58 8.08 -15.96
N LYS A 107 -17.92 8.20 -15.88
CA LYS A 107 -18.65 9.29 -16.53
C LYS A 107 -18.25 10.66 -15.99
N GLU A 108 -18.13 10.79 -14.67
CA GLU A 108 -17.66 12.04 -14.05
C GLU A 108 -16.24 12.43 -14.50
N LEU A 109 -15.38 11.46 -14.82
CA LEU A 109 -14.05 11.74 -15.35
C LEU A 109 -14.12 12.20 -16.81
N GLU A 110 -14.93 11.55 -17.66
CA GLU A 110 -15.16 11.98 -19.04
C GLU A 110 -15.72 13.41 -19.10
N ASP A 111 -16.69 13.73 -18.25
CA ASP A 111 -17.32 15.06 -18.18
C ASP A 111 -16.38 16.17 -17.65
N ARG A 112 -15.27 15.81 -16.99
CA ARG A 112 -14.25 16.76 -16.47
C ARG A 112 -13.10 16.98 -17.45
N GLU A 113 -12.95 16.13 -18.46
CA GLU A 113 -11.94 16.27 -19.51
C GLU A 113 -12.47 17.07 -20.73
N GLU A 114 -13.79 17.33 -20.81
CA GLU A 114 -14.42 18.30 -21.73
C GLU A 114 -14.43 19.75 -21.20
#